data_AF-A0AAU7MVW4-F1
#
_entry.id   AF-A0AAU7MVW4-F1
#
_cell.length_a   1.000
_cell.length_b   1.000
_cell.length_c   1.000
_cell.angle_alpha   90.00
_cell.angle_beta   90.00
_cell.angle_gamma   90.00
#
_symmetry.space_group_name_H-M   'P 1'
#
loop_
_entity.id
_entity.type
_entity.pdbx_description
1 polymer ?
#
loop_
_entity_poly.entity_id
_entity_poly.type
_entity_poly.pdbx_seq_one_letter_code
_entity_poly.pdbx_strand_id
1 'polypeptide(L)'
;MGKMSKLNLKLIISILFVFVLVLFTNRLDHGYFSKILYDSEQKHLAQYNLNELYRNFSLKKCSLDSSRTSSSTYTNEEIEKLLLNIDAIKLSHLASMEINKIKGHYNTLSNLEASGLRNDEILLNKSELKTLLDQILEKIEGLLETVHDESTSLVPSRHYSGAGKLLLNVELIFMLILGSIIQLIIIWKPNEE
;
A
#
# COMPACT_ATOMS: atom_id res chain seq x y z
N MET A 1 33.99 31.07 42.99
CA MET A 1 33.09 31.44 41.88
C MET A 1 33.04 30.44 40.70
N GLY A 2 34.02 29.52 40.54
CA GLY A 2 34.08 28.63 39.36
C GLY A 2 33.22 27.34 39.38
N LYS A 3 32.79 26.84 40.54
CA LYS A 3 31.99 25.59 40.66
C LYS A 3 30.54 25.77 40.16
N MET A 4 29.87 26.88 40.51
CA MET A 4 28.49 27.17 40.08
C MET A 4 28.34 27.32 38.56
N SER A 5 29.31 27.96 37.89
CA SER A 5 29.32 28.11 36.43
C SER A 5 29.42 26.76 35.70
N LYS A 6 30.25 25.84 36.20
CA LYS A 6 30.38 24.49 35.62
C LYS A 6 29.13 23.64 35.82
N LEU A 7 28.41 23.81 36.93
CA LEU A 7 27.17 23.08 37.21
C LEU A 7 26.04 23.53 36.26
N ASN A 8 25.91 24.84 36.06
CA ASN A 8 24.95 25.42 35.11
C ASN A 8 25.26 25.04 33.66
N LEU A 9 26.53 25.01 33.28
CA LEU A 9 26.95 24.58 31.93
C LEU A 9 26.59 23.10 31.67
N LYS A 10 26.82 22.22 32.64
CA LYS A 10 26.44 20.79 32.54
C LYS A 10 24.94 20.60 32.39
N LEU A 11 24.14 21.36 33.15
CA LEU A 11 22.68 21.34 33.07
C LEU A 11 22.18 21.80 31.71
N ILE A 12 22.72 22.90 31.19
CA ILE A 12 22.37 23.43 29.86
C ILE A 12 22.71 22.43 28.75
N ILE A 13 23.89 21.82 28.81
CA ILE A 13 24.31 20.79 27.84
C ILE A 13 23.40 19.56 27.91
N SER A 14 23.04 19.11 29.12
CA SER A 14 22.14 17.97 29.31
C SER A 14 20.74 18.25 28.73
N ILE A 15 20.18 19.43 28.98
CA ILE A 15 18.89 19.86 28.43
C ILE A 15 18.96 19.95 26.90
N LEU A 16 20.02 20.54 26.35
CA LEU A 16 20.23 20.64 24.91
C LEU A 16 20.31 19.25 24.25
N PHE A 17 20.99 18.31 24.91
CA PHE A 17 21.13 16.94 24.41
C PHE A 17 19.79 16.21 24.37
N VAL A 18 18.99 16.33 25.44
CA VAL A 18 17.62 15.79 25.48
C VAL A 18 16.76 16.42 24.38
N PHE A 19 16.88 17.73 24.17
CA PHE A 19 16.10 18.44 23.16
C PHE A 19 16.45 18.01 21.73
N VAL A 20 17.74 17.88 21.42
CA VAL A 20 18.21 17.34 20.13
C VAL A 20 17.72 15.90 19.93
N LEU A 21 17.69 15.11 21.01
CA LEU A 21 17.16 13.75 20.95
C LEU A 21 15.68 13.72 20.56
N VAL A 22 14.86 14.48 21.29
CA VAL A 22 13.41 14.56 21.04
C VAL A 22 13.13 15.02 19.61
N LEU A 23 13.90 15.99 19.09
CA LEU A 23 13.76 16.44 17.70
C LEU A 23 14.13 15.35 16.69
N PHE A 24 15.19 14.57 16.96
CA PHE A 24 15.62 13.49 16.09
C PHE A 24 14.61 12.33 16.08
N THR A 25 14.13 11.94 17.26
CA THR A 25 13.05 10.94 17.45
C THR A 25 11.78 11.34 16.72
N ASN A 26 11.32 12.58 16.92
CA ASN A 26 10.10 13.06 16.29
C ASN A 26 10.21 13.09 14.76
N ARG A 27 11.39 13.44 14.22
CA ARG A 27 11.62 13.42 12.76
C ARG A 27 11.61 12.00 12.19
N LEU A 28 12.15 11.02 12.91
CA LEU A 28 12.17 9.62 12.49
C LEU A 28 10.78 9.00 12.54
N ASP A 29 10.05 9.23 13.63
CA ASP A 29 8.66 8.79 13.78
C ASP A 29 7.80 9.32 12.63
N HIS A 30 7.91 10.62 12.32
CA HIS A 30 7.10 11.20 11.27
C HIS A 30 7.40 10.61 9.88
N GLY A 31 8.67 10.30 9.59
CA GLY A 31 9.08 9.67 8.33
C GLY A 31 8.65 8.19 8.20
N TYR A 32 8.68 7.44 9.30
CA TYR A 32 8.28 6.02 9.30
C TYR A 32 6.76 5.85 9.25
N PHE A 33 6.03 6.55 10.12
CA PHE A 33 4.58 6.43 10.20
C PHE A 33 3.89 6.94 8.93
N SER A 34 4.34 8.08 8.37
CA SER A 34 3.79 8.60 7.10
C SER A 34 3.92 7.60 5.95
N LYS A 35 5.05 6.88 5.87
CA LYS A 35 5.27 5.89 4.84
C LYS A 35 4.44 4.62 5.02
N ILE A 36 4.24 4.17 6.26
CA ILE A 36 3.37 3.02 6.56
C ILE A 36 1.90 3.35 6.25
N LEU A 37 1.45 4.55 6.63
CA LEU A 37 0.11 5.05 6.31
C LEU A 37 -0.09 5.10 4.79
N TYR A 38 0.86 5.65 4.05
CA TYR A 38 0.82 5.71 2.59
C TYR A 38 0.75 4.32 1.94
N ASP A 39 1.57 3.36 2.39
CA ASP A 39 1.54 1.98 1.85
C ASP A 39 0.21 1.29 2.15
N SER A 40 -0.37 1.53 3.35
CA SER A 40 -1.68 0.99 3.70
C SER A 40 -2.81 1.60 2.85
N GLU A 41 -2.77 2.92 2.61
CA GLU A 41 -3.75 3.63 1.79
C GLU A 41 -3.69 3.15 0.34
N GLN A 42 -2.49 2.98 -0.21
CA GLN A 42 -2.30 2.43 -1.56
C GLN A 42 -2.87 1.02 -1.69
N LYS A 43 -2.67 0.15 -0.70
CA LYS A 43 -3.23 -1.22 -0.70
C LYS A 43 -4.76 -1.21 -0.62
N HIS A 44 -5.35 -0.36 0.22
CA HIS A 44 -6.81 -0.19 0.28
C HIS A 44 -7.37 0.35 -1.04
N LEU A 45 -6.69 1.31 -1.66
CA LEU A 45 -7.08 1.83 -2.97
C LEU A 45 -7.01 0.74 -4.05
N ALA A 46 -5.99 -0.13 -4.01
CA ALA A 46 -5.87 -1.27 -4.92
C ALA A 46 -7.03 -2.24 -4.76
N GLN A 47 -7.34 -2.65 -3.52
CA GLN A 47 -8.47 -3.54 -3.22
C GLN A 47 -9.80 -2.95 -3.67
N TYR A 48 -10.02 -1.65 -3.42
CA TYR A 48 -11.23 -0.96 -3.86
C TYR A 48 -11.36 -1.00 -5.39
N ASN A 49 -10.33 -0.56 -6.13
CA ASN A 49 -10.39 -0.55 -7.59
C ASN A 49 -10.52 -1.96 -8.19
N LEU A 50 -9.89 -2.98 -7.60
CA LEU A 50 -10.04 -4.37 -8.05
C LEU A 50 -11.44 -4.92 -7.82
N ASN A 51 -12.07 -4.60 -6.69
CA ASN A 51 -13.46 -4.97 -6.42
C ASN A 51 -14.43 -4.28 -7.39
N GLU A 52 -14.21 -3.00 -7.69
CA GLU A 52 -14.98 -2.26 -8.70
C GLU A 52 -14.81 -2.90 -10.09
N LEU A 53 -13.58 -3.30 -10.43
CA LEU A 53 -13.26 -3.97 -11.69
C LEU A 53 -13.99 -5.31 -11.79
N TYR A 54 -13.94 -6.13 -10.72
CA TYR A 54 -14.67 -7.40 -10.63
C TYR A 54 -16.17 -7.20 -10.82
N ARG A 55 -16.76 -6.19 -10.16
CA ARG A 55 -18.18 -5.88 -10.29
C ARG A 55 -18.54 -5.52 -11.73
N ASN A 56 -17.75 -4.69 -12.38
CA ASN A 56 -18.03 -4.25 -13.76
C ASN A 56 -17.94 -5.41 -14.77
N PHE A 57 -16.94 -6.30 -14.64
CA PHE A 57 -16.88 -7.50 -15.47
C PHE A 57 -18.01 -8.50 -15.17
N SER A 58 -18.42 -8.62 -13.92
CA SER A 58 -19.57 -9.45 -13.51
C SER A 58 -20.88 -8.94 -14.10
N LEU A 59 -21.12 -7.62 -14.02
CA LEU A 59 -22.28 -6.98 -14.64
C LEU A 59 -22.29 -7.18 -16.15
N LYS A 60 -21.12 -7.06 -16.80
CA LYS A 60 -20.99 -7.33 -18.22
C LYS A 60 -21.33 -8.78 -18.56
N LYS A 61 -20.87 -9.76 -17.78
CA LYS A 61 -21.24 -11.18 -17.93
C LYS A 61 -22.76 -11.39 -17.78
N CYS A 62 -23.39 -10.80 -16.76
CA CYS A 62 -24.85 -10.88 -16.59
C CYS A 62 -25.60 -10.23 -17.77
N SER A 63 -25.09 -9.11 -18.29
CA SER A 63 -25.69 -8.42 -19.44
C SER A 63 -25.63 -9.26 -20.71
N LEU A 64 -24.57 -10.06 -20.89
CA LEU A 64 -24.44 -11.01 -22.00
C LEU A 64 -25.51 -12.11 -21.94
N ASP A 65 -25.85 -12.57 -20.74
CA ASP A 65 -26.90 -13.58 -20.53
C ASP A 65 -28.31 -12.99 -20.73
N SER A 66 -28.51 -11.70 -20.46
CA SER A 66 -29.74 -10.98 -20.78
C SER A 66 -29.79 -10.58 -22.25
N SER A 67 -30.89 -10.79 -22.96
CA SER A 67 -31.06 -10.42 -24.38
C SER A 67 -31.11 -8.89 -24.66
N ARG A 68 -30.65 -8.06 -23.73
CA ARG A 68 -30.60 -6.59 -23.83
C ARG A 68 -29.16 -6.12 -24.05
N THR A 69 -28.74 -6.13 -25.30
CA THR A 69 -27.40 -5.77 -25.81
C THR A 69 -27.08 -4.27 -25.75
N SER A 70 -27.74 -3.47 -24.92
CA SER A 70 -27.68 -2.00 -24.97
C SER A 70 -26.90 -1.32 -23.83
N SER A 71 -26.28 -2.07 -22.91
CA SER A 71 -25.56 -1.48 -21.76
C SER A 71 -24.02 -1.55 -21.83
N SER A 72 -23.43 -2.08 -22.91
CA SER A 72 -22.00 -2.42 -22.97
C SER A 72 -21.05 -1.21 -23.05
N THR A 73 -21.49 -0.06 -23.58
CA THR A 73 -20.61 1.09 -23.79
C THR A 73 -20.25 1.81 -22.50
N TYR A 74 -21.20 1.99 -21.58
CA TYR A 74 -20.95 2.64 -20.28
C TYR A 74 -20.01 1.83 -19.38
N THR A 75 -20.00 0.49 -19.52
CA THR A 75 -19.12 -0.37 -18.73
C THR A 75 -17.67 -0.31 -19.21
N ASN A 76 -17.42 -0.03 -20.49
CA ASN A 76 -16.05 -0.02 -21.04
C ASN A 76 -15.24 1.19 -20.57
N GLU A 77 -15.81 2.39 -20.57
CA GLU A 77 -15.14 3.60 -20.10
C GLU A 77 -14.80 3.51 -18.60
N GLU A 78 -15.71 2.96 -17.79
CA GLU A 78 -15.46 2.75 -16.36
C GLU A 78 -14.36 1.71 -16.11
N ILE A 79 -14.34 0.60 -16.87
CA ILE A 79 -13.29 -0.42 -16.77
C ILE A 79 -11.92 0.18 -17.14
N GLU A 80 -11.83 0.96 -18.21
CA GLU A 80 -10.58 1.60 -18.65
C GLU A 80 -10.08 2.59 -17.59
N LYS A 81 -10.96 3.40 -17.03
CA LYS A 81 -10.64 4.31 -15.93
C LYS A 81 -10.13 3.57 -14.69
N LEU A 82 -10.76 2.45 -14.33
CA LEU A 82 -10.31 1.62 -13.21
C LEU A 82 -8.94 1.01 -13.47
N LEU A 83 -8.66 0.53 -14.69
CA LEU A 83 -7.35 0.00 -15.06
C LEU A 83 -6.25 1.08 -14.98
N LEU A 84 -6.54 2.31 -15.41
CA LEU A 84 -5.63 3.45 -15.28
C LEU A 84 -5.38 3.83 -13.81
N ASN A 85 -6.44 3.84 -12.99
CA ASN A 85 -6.29 4.08 -11.56
C ASN A 85 -5.39 3.03 -10.91
N ILE A 86 -5.52 1.77 -11.31
CA ILE A 86 -4.70 0.71 -10.74
C ILE A 86 -3.23 0.83 -11.19
N ASP A 87 -2.96 1.29 -12.42
CA ASP A 87 -1.59 1.57 -12.89
C ASP A 87 -0.89 2.69 -12.11
N ALA A 88 -1.66 3.65 -11.61
CA ALA A 88 -1.14 4.72 -10.77
C ALA A 88 -0.76 4.23 -9.36
N ILE A 89 -1.22 3.05 -8.96
CA ILE A 89 -0.94 2.45 -7.64
C ILE A 89 0.35 1.63 -7.72
N LYS A 90 1.20 1.74 -6.69
CA LYS A 90 2.42 0.97 -6.61
C LYS A 90 2.13 -0.46 -6.16
N LEU A 91 1.88 -1.34 -7.12
CA LEU A 91 1.68 -2.76 -6.88
C LEU A 91 2.99 -3.55 -6.80
N SER A 92 2.93 -4.75 -6.24
CA SER A 92 4.04 -5.70 -6.32
C SER A 92 4.31 -6.12 -7.78
N HIS A 93 5.52 -6.62 -8.05
CA HIS A 93 5.88 -7.09 -9.40
C HIS A 93 4.93 -8.19 -9.90
N LEU A 94 4.56 -9.13 -9.01
CA LEU A 94 3.63 -10.21 -9.34
C LEU A 94 2.24 -9.66 -9.65
N ALA A 95 1.72 -8.76 -8.81
CA ALA A 95 0.43 -8.11 -9.06
C ALA A 95 0.41 -7.32 -10.37
N SER A 96 1.50 -6.60 -10.68
CA SER A 96 1.63 -5.84 -11.93
C SER A 96 1.63 -6.76 -13.16
N MET A 97 2.24 -7.94 -13.08
CA MET A 97 2.20 -8.93 -14.16
C MET A 97 0.79 -9.46 -14.42
N GLU A 98 0.03 -9.77 -13.37
CA GLU A 98 -1.35 -10.25 -13.53
C GLU A 98 -2.27 -9.16 -14.09
N ILE A 99 -2.09 -7.90 -13.69
CA ILE A 99 -2.84 -6.77 -14.29
C ILE A 99 -2.57 -6.63 -15.78
N ASN A 100 -1.31 -6.78 -16.21
CA ASN A 100 -1.00 -6.75 -17.63
C ASN A 100 -1.69 -7.88 -18.40
N LYS A 101 -1.86 -9.06 -17.80
CA LYS A 101 -2.66 -10.15 -18.39
C LYS A 101 -4.14 -9.78 -18.46
N ILE A 102 -4.70 -9.19 -17.40
CA ILE A 102 -6.09 -8.71 -17.38
C ILE A 102 -6.33 -7.67 -18.48
N LYS A 103 -5.42 -6.72 -18.68
CA LYS A 103 -5.49 -5.75 -19.78
C LYS A 103 -5.41 -6.40 -21.15
N GLY A 104 -4.53 -7.39 -21.32
CA GLY A 104 -4.45 -8.16 -22.55
C GLY A 104 -5.79 -8.83 -22.88
N HIS A 105 -6.41 -9.48 -21.89
CA HIS A 105 -7.74 -10.07 -22.04
C HIS A 105 -8.81 -9.00 -22.31
N TYR A 106 -8.79 -7.88 -21.59
CA TYR A 106 -9.71 -6.77 -21.81
C TYR A 106 -9.62 -6.19 -23.23
N ASN A 107 -8.40 -6.03 -23.77
CA ASN A 107 -8.24 -5.57 -25.15
C ASN A 107 -8.83 -6.56 -26.15
N THR A 108 -8.62 -7.87 -25.95
CA THR A 108 -9.26 -8.90 -26.78
C THR A 108 -10.78 -8.83 -26.67
N LEU A 109 -11.32 -8.68 -25.46
CA LEU A 109 -12.75 -8.51 -25.21
C LEU A 109 -13.31 -7.30 -25.95
N SER A 110 -12.65 -6.14 -25.81
CA SER A 110 -13.07 -4.89 -26.44
C SER A 110 -13.04 -4.97 -27.97
N ASN A 111 -12.02 -5.63 -28.54
CA ASN A 111 -11.95 -5.87 -29.99
C ASN A 111 -13.08 -6.80 -30.48
N LEU A 112 -13.37 -7.88 -29.74
CA LEU A 112 -14.48 -8.77 -30.06
C LEU A 112 -15.83 -8.04 -30.00
N GLU A 113 -16.03 -7.19 -28.99
CA GLU A 113 -17.21 -6.34 -28.86
C GLU A 113 -17.34 -5.31 -30.00
N ALA A 114 -16.24 -4.67 -30.37
CA ALA A 114 -16.19 -3.67 -31.44
C ALA A 114 -16.38 -4.27 -32.84
N SER A 115 -15.95 -5.52 -33.04
CA SER A 115 -16.02 -6.21 -34.34
C SER A 115 -17.44 -6.60 -34.77
N GLY A 116 -18.44 -6.48 -33.91
CA GLY A 116 -19.86 -6.48 -34.28
C GLY A 116 -20.35 -7.74 -35.00
N LEU A 117 -20.84 -8.70 -34.21
CA LEU A 117 -21.77 -9.79 -34.53
C LEU A 117 -22.41 -9.73 -35.94
N ARG A 118 -21.77 -10.34 -36.93
CA ARG A 118 -22.44 -10.75 -38.18
C ARG A 118 -23.36 -11.92 -37.86
N ASN A 119 -24.57 -11.91 -38.41
CA ASN A 119 -25.75 -12.65 -37.92
C ASN A 119 -25.61 -14.18 -37.72
N ASP A 120 -24.59 -14.83 -38.28
CA ASP A 120 -24.35 -16.27 -38.12
C ASP A 120 -23.24 -16.63 -37.08
N GLU A 121 -22.44 -15.65 -36.61
CA GLU A 121 -21.37 -15.83 -35.60
C GLU A 121 -21.85 -15.61 -34.15
N ILE A 122 -23.14 -15.32 -33.96
CA ILE A 122 -23.69 -14.81 -32.70
C ILE A 122 -23.56 -15.79 -31.53
N LEU A 123 -23.75 -17.09 -31.78
CA LEU A 123 -23.66 -18.12 -30.75
C LEU A 123 -22.22 -18.50 -30.39
N LEU A 124 -21.32 -18.53 -31.39
CA LEU A 124 -19.90 -18.84 -31.18
C LEU A 124 -19.19 -17.71 -30.42
N ASN A 125 -19.41 -16.45 -30.84
CA ASN A 125 -18.84 -15.28 -30.17
C ASN A 125 -19.37 -15.11 -28.75
N LYS A 126 -20.64 -15.49 -28.46
CA LYS A 126 -21.18 -15.40 -27.10
C LYS A 126 -20.48 -16.36 -26.13
N SER A 127 -20.20 -17.59 -26.57
CA SER A 127 -19.45 -18.55 -25.75
C SER A 127 -18.02 -18.09 -25.50
N GLU A 128 -17.35 -17.59 -26.54
CA GLU A 128 -15.98 -17.08 -26.45
C GLU A 128 -15.88 -15.85 -25.53
N LEU A 129 -16.80 -14.88 -25.68
CA LEU A 129 -16.91 -13.72 -24.78
C LEU A 129 -17.13 -14.14 -23.32
N LYS A 130 -17.98 -15.15 -23.09
CA LYS A 130 -18.24 -15.67 -21.74
C LYS A 130 -16.99 -16.32 -21.14
N THR A 131 -16.30 -17.17 -21.90
CA THR A 131 -15.03 -17.77 -21.47
C THR A 131 -13.99 -16.72 -21.15
N LEU A 132 -13.89 -15.67 -21.96
CA LEU A 132 -12.94 -14.59 -21.75
C LEU A 132 -13.27 -13.75 -20.51
N LEU A 133 -14.56 -13.46 -20.28
CA LEU A 133 -15.03 -12.85 -19.04
C LEU A 133 -14.74 -13.70 -17.81
N ASP A 134 -14.93 -15.02 -17.89
CA ASP A 134 -14.61 -15.96 -16.80
C ASP A 134 -13.11 -15.94 -16.47
N GLN A 135 -12.25 -15.96 -17.50
CA GLN A 135 -10.81 -15.85 -17.31
C GLN A 135 -10.39 -14.51 -16.71
N ILE A 136 -11.07 -13.41 -17.06
CA ILE A 136 -10.81 -12.10 -16.44
C ILE A 136 -11.22 -12.12 -14.96
N LEU A 137 -12.41 -12.64 -14.64
CA LEU A 137 -12.92 -12.69 -13.28
C LEU A 137 -12.04 -13.56 -12.38
N GLU A 138 -11.63 -14.74 -12.84
CA GLU A 138 -10.72 -15.63 -12.11
C GLU A 138 -9.37 -14.94 -11.82
N LYS A 139 -8.83 -14.19 -12.80
CA LYS A 139 -7.60 -13.43 -12.61
C LYS A 139 -7.75 -12.29 -11.61
N ILE A 140 -8.87 -11.59 -11.63
CA ILE A 140 -9.14 -10.52 -10.67
C ILE A 140 -9.29 -11.11 -9.26
N GLU A 141 -9.94 -12.25 -9.12
CA GLU A 141 -10.09 -12.96 -7.84
C GLU A 141 -8.74 -13.41 -7.26
N GLY A 142 -7.89 -14.05 -8.07
CA GLY A 142 -6.54 -14.42 -7.64
C GLY A 142 -5.66 -13.21 -7.30
N LEU A 143 -5.87 -12.08 -7.99
CA LEU A 143 -5.17 -10.83 -7.68
C LEU A 143 -5.68 -10.20 -6.37
N LEU A 144 -6.99 -10.26 -6.10
CA LEU A 144 -7.59 -9.84 -4.84
C LEU A 144 -7.04 -10.65 -3.66
N GLU A 145 -6.90 -11.97 -3.82
CA GLU A 145 -6.28 -12.85 -2.82
C GLU A 145 -4.81 -12.48 -2.60
N THR A 146 -4.04 -12.27 -3.68
CA THR A 146 -2.64 -11.85 -3.60
C THR A 146 -2.47 -10.52 -2.85
N VAL A 147 -3.28 -9.51 -3.20
CA VAL A 147 -3.26 -8.20 -2.53
C VAL A 147 -3.74 -8.30 -1.08
N HIS A 148 -4.69 -9.20 -0.79
CA HIS A 148 -5.16 -9.47 0.56
C HIS A 148 -4.06 -10.11 1.41
N ASP A 149 -3.38 -11.14 0.92
CA ASP A 149 -2.26 -11.80 1.61
C ASP A 149 -1.07 -10.84 1.83
N GLU A 150 -0.78 -9.98 0.86
CA GLU A 150 0.21 -8.91 1.02
C GLU A 150 -0.23 -7.85 2.05
N SER A 151 -1.52 -7.71 2.32
CA SER A 151 -2.08 -6.78 3.32
C SER A 151 -2.16 -7.38 4.73
N THR A 152 -2.42 -8.69 4.84
CA THR A 152 -2.52 -9.41 6.13
C THR A 152 -1.17 -9.86 6.65
N SER A 153 -0.15 -9.97 5.80
CA SER A 153 1.22 -10.13 6.26
C SER A 153 1.64 -8.91 7.10
N LEU A 154 1.62 -9.07 8.42
CA LEU A 154 2.09 -8.08 9.43
C LEU A 154 3.57 -7.69 9.27
N VAL A 155 4.23 -8.20 8.24
CA VAL A 155 5.61 -7.92 7.90
C VAL A 155 5.59 -6.91 6.76
N PRO A 156 5.90 -5.62 7.01
CA PRO A 156 6.12 -4.68 5.92
C PRO A 156 7.10 -5.30 4.95
N SER A 157 6.75 -5.28 3.66
CA SER A 157 7.49 -5.89 2.56
C SER A 157 9.00 -5.80 2.80
N ARG A 158 9.67 -6.97 2.69
CA ARG A 158 11.06 -7.26 3.09
C ARG A 158 12.13 -6.26 2.60
N HIS A 159 11.77 -5.27 1.79
CA HIS A 159 12.66 -4.26 1.23
C HIS A 159 12.91 -3.04 2.12
N TYR A 160 12.11 -2.78 3.18
CA TYR A 160 12.26 -1.53 3.95
C TYR A 160 12.32 -1.66 5.48
N SER A 161 12.28 -2.87 6.04
CA SER A 161 12.11 -3.06 7.49
C SER A 161 13.40 -3.27 8.29
N GLY A 162 14.53 -3.58 7.66
CA GLY A 162 15.77 -3.90 8.39
C GLY A 162 16.29 -2.69 9.18
N ALA A 163 16.66 -1.63 8.46
CA ALA A 163 17.23 -0.44 9.08
C ALA A 163 16.25 0.29 10.00
N GLY A 164 14.96 0.35 9.64
CA GLY A 164 13.94 1.06 10.42
C GLY A 164 13.61 0.45 11.74
N LYS A 165 13.36 -0.86 11.73
CA LYS A 165 13.03 -1.61 12.94
C LYS A 165 14.24 -1.70 13.86
N LEU A 166 15.45 -1.76 13.29
CA LEU A 166 16.70 -1.62 14.05
C LEU A 166 16.86 -0.20 14.63
N LEU A 167 16.58 0.86 13.86
CA LEU A 167 16.64 2.25 14.34
C LEU A 167 15.68 2.48 15.50
N LEU A 168 14.43 2.02 15.38
CA LEU A 168 13.40 2.18 16.39
C LEU A 168 13.74 1.39 17.67
N ASN A 169 14.28 0.18 17.53
CA ASN A 169 14.77 -0.61 18.68
C ASN A 169 15.99 0.04 19.34
N VAL A 170 16.95 0.53 18.57
CA VAL A 170 18.14 1.25 19.07
C VAL A 170 17.71 2.53 19.79
N GLU A 171 16.73 3.24 19.26
CA GLU A 171 16.17 4.45 19.85
C GLU A 171 15.51 4.19 21.21
N LEU A 172 14.72 3.12 21.32
CA LEU A 172 14.07 2.74 22.57
C LEU A 172 15.12 2.36 23.65
N ILE A 173 16.15 1.60 23.25
CA ILE A 173 17.29 1.28 24.12
C ILE A 173 18.04 2.56 24.52
N PHE A 174 18.24 3.49 23.59
CA PHE A 174 18.94 4.74 23.84
C PHE A 174 18.18 5.64 24.81
N MET A 175 16.86 5.79 24.65
CA MET A 175 15.97 6.49 25.60
C MET A 175 16.07 5.92 27.01
N LEU A 176 16.11 4.59 27.13
CA LEU A 176 16.21 3.89 28.42
C LEU A 176 17.57 4.17 29.09
N ILE A 177 18.67 4.08 28.33
CA ILE A 177 20.02 4.41 28.81
C ILE A 177 20.10 5.88 29.23
N LEU A 178 19.55 6.80 28.44
CA LEU A 178 19.60 8.23 28.73
C LEU A 178 18.80 8.56 30.01
N GLY A 179 17.62 7.95 30.17
CA GLY A 179 16.82 8.05 31.39
C GLY A 179 17.58 7.57 32.62
N SER A 180 18.29 6.44 32.52
CA SER A 180 19.15 5.94 33.60
C SER A 180 20.33 6.86 33.91
N ILE A 181 20.98 7.44 32.89
CA ILE A 181 22.08 8.40 33.09
C ILE A 181 21.59 9.66 33.80
N ILE A 182 20.43 10.20 33.41
CA ILE A 182 19.83 11.37 34.04
C ILE A 182 19.49 11.06 35.51
N GLN A 183 18.89 9.91 35.79
CA GLN A 183 18.62 9.48 37.17
C GLN A 183 19.91 9.37 38.01
N LEU A 184 20.98 8.80 37.44
CA LEU A 184 22.27 8.71 38.11
C LEU A 184 22.88 10.08 38.36
N ILE A 185 22.84 11.02 37.41
CA ILE A 185 23.35 12.38 37.59
C ILE A 185 22.57 13.14 38.68
N ILE A 186 21.25 12.95 38.76
CA ILE A 186 20.42 13.60 39.78
C ILE A 186 20.69 13.04 41.18
N ILE A 187 20.85 11.72 41.29
CA ILE A 187 21.11 11.04 42.58
C ILE A 187 22.55 11.27 43.04
N TRP A 188 23.50 11.40 42.12
CA TRP A 188 24.91 11.60 42.44
C TRP A 188 25.20 13.05 42.82
N LYS A 189 24.91 13.39 44.08
CA LYS A 189 25.52 14.55 44.73
C LYS A 189 27.02 14.30 44.85
N PRO A 190 27.89 15.17 44.31
CA PRO A 190 29.29 15.12 44.70
C PRO A 190 29.33 15.41 46.19
N ASN A 191 29.80 14.45 46.99
CA ASN A 191 30.21 14.74 48.36
C ASN A 191 31.26 15.84 48.25
N GLU A 192 30.89 17.03 48.73
CA GLU A 192 31.85 18.09 48.96
C GLU A 192 32.70 17.67 50.15
N GLU A 193 33.85 17.07 49.85
CA GLU A 193 35.05 17.31 50.65
C GLU A 193 35.63 18.69 50.31
#